data_AF-A0A5J6HUX4-F1
#
_entry.id   AF-A0A5J6HUX4-F1
#
_cell.length_a   1.000
_cell.length_b   1.000
_cell.length_c   1.000
_cell.angle_alpha   90.00
_cell.angle_beta   90.00
_cell.angle_gamma   90.00
#
_symmetry.space_group_name_H-M   'P 1'
#
loop_
_entity.id
_entity.type
_entity.pdbx_description
1 polymer ?
#
loop_
_entity_poly.entity_id
_entity_poly.type
_entity_poly.pdbx_seq_one_letter_code
_entity_poly.pdbx_strand_id
1 'polypeptide(L)'
;MLRIHFTDADLARTRVATAPDALWEVAASLHRFQTRAGRWAYAGWYRTTYARLRERQLDRIVREVLLPLFPRARYFPDFLTPSQPGCGGEGLDAGLDAIVSTPAGRVGRELALLDRRVGAPAWVRRLTGTQERRDLVATIRSYHDVAVRPFADQIHARLEAKRSSSCRDLLAGGVQGMLAGLGPTMRWQPPVLHVRYAEDRDLHLGGRGIRLVPSYFCWDNPVSLADPRLPPVLLCPLLHEPAAATLTTPLTALLGRTRATVLRVAASGAGATTGEIARAAGISPSSVSKHVGVLRGAGLLISSRHGGNVLHTLTPAGLSMLRADARASTAAP
;
A
#
# COMPACT_ATOMS: atom_id res chain seq x y z
N MET A 1 -15.64 -5.70 5.88
CA MET A 1 -15.76 -4.42 5.15
C MET A 1 -15.58 -3.29 6.14
N LEU A 2 -14.66 -2.35 5.92
CA LEU A 2 -14.53 -1.16 6.75
C LEU A 2 -15.19 0.03 6.06
N ARG A 3 -16.13 0.71 6.72
CA ARG A 3 -16.78 1.93 6.23
C ARG A 3 -16.23 3.11 7.01
N ILE A 4 -15.56 4.02 6.32
CA ILE A 4 -14.99 5.23 6.93
C ILE A 4 -15.89 6.41 6.58
N HIS A 5 -16.49 7.02 7.60
CA HIS A 5 -17.44 8.12 7.46
C HIS A 5 -16.72 9.46 7.60
N PHE A 6 -16.82 10.30 6.58
CA PHE A 6 -16.21 11.62 6.52
C PHE A 6 -17.24 12.72 6.78
N THR A 7 -16.84 13.72 7.57
CA THR A 7 -17.46 15.06 7.55
C THR A 7 -16.69 15.98 6.59
N ASP A 8 -17.23 17.16 6.29
CA ASP A 8 -16.52 18.15 5.48
C ASP A 8 -15.19 18.59 6.10
N ALA A 9 -15.16 18.70 7.43
CA ALA A 9 -13.92 18.99 8.17
C ALA A 9 -12.88 17.87 8.01
N ASP A 10 -13.33 16.61 7.90
CA ASP A 10 -12.44 15.46 7.67
C ASP A 10 -11.82 15.47 6.28
N LEU A 11 -12.59 15.86 5.25
CA LEU A 11 -12.07 16.03 3.90
C LEU A 11 -10.94 17.07 3.89
N ALA A 12 -11.14 18.21 4.54
CA ALA A 12 -10.12 19.26 4.65
C ALA A 12 -8.86 18.82 5.45
N ARG A 13 -9.02 17.90 6.40
CA ARG A 13 -7.93 17.36 7.25
C ARG A 13 -7.34 16.05 6.74
N THR A 14 -7.81 15.55 5.60
CA THR A 14 -7.23 14.35 4.97
C THR A 14 -5.81 14.63 4.50
N ARG A 15 -4.87 13.72 4.82
CA ARG A 15 -3.46 13.84 4.45
C ARG A 15 -2.96 12.52 3.89
N VAL A 16 -2.06 12.59 2.91
CA VAL A 16 -1.31 11.44 2.40
C VAL A 16 0.12 11.55 2.92
N ALA A 17 0.66 10.47 3.46
CA ALA A 17 2.05 10.42 3.89
C ALA A 17 2.99 10.64 2.69
N THR A 18 4.00 11.48 2.88
CA THR A 18 4.99 11.84 1.85
C THR A 18 6.18 10.89 1.80
N ALA A 19 6.37 10.09 2.85
CA ALA A 19 7.46 9.14 3.03
C ALA A 19 6.88 7.77 3.46
N PRO A 20 7.59 6.66 3.20
CA PRO A 20 7.18 5.36 3.71
C PRO A 20 7.30 5.36 5.24
N ASP A 21 6.32 4.78 5.91
CA ASP A 21 6.36 4.62 7.35
C ASP A 21 7.07 3.30 7.70
N ALA A 22 8.25 3.40 8.31
CA ALA A 22 9.15 2.27 8.49
C ALA A 22 8.55 1.15 9.35
N LEU A 23 7.81 1.49 10.41
CA LEU A 23 7.19 0.49 11.29
C LEU A 23 6.01 -0.19 10.62
N TRP A 24 5.23 0.55 9.83
CA TRP A 24 4.19 -0.05 8.99
C TRP A 24 4.76 -0.96 7.91
N GLU A 25 5.90 -0.60 7.28
CA GLU A 25 6.57 -1.49 6.31
C GLU A 25 7.16 -2.73 6.98
N VAL A 26 7.66 -2.63 8.22
CA VAL A 26 8.06 -3.80 9.02
C VAL A 26 6.87 -4.71 9.27
N ALA A 27 5.75 -4.17 9.77
CA ALA A 27 4.54 -4.94 10.03
C ALA A 27 4.04 -5.63 8.74
N ALA A 28 3.94 -4.87 7.64
CA ALA A 28 3.44 -5.38 6.37
C ALA A 28 4.37 -6.43 5.74
N SER A 29 5.70 -6.28 5.87
CA SER A 29 6.68 -7.27 5.40
C SER A 29 6.66 -8.55 6.25
N LEU A 30 6.46 -8.46 7.56
CA LEU A 30 6.22 -9.63 8.41
C LEU A 30 4.94 -10.36 8.04
N HIS A 31 3.87 -9.64 7.68
CA HIS A 31 2.65 -10.26 7.16
C HIS A 31 2.88 -11.03 5.84
N ARG A 32 3.89 -10.66 5.04
CA ARG A 32 4.24 -11.40 3.81
C ARG A 32 4.76 -12.80 4.15
N PHE A 33 5.46 -13.02 5.25
CA PHE A 33 5.88 -14.37 5.64
C PHE A 33 4.70 -15.27 6.04
N GLN A 34 3.53 -14.69 6.33
CA GLN A 34 2.34 -15.39 6.83
C GLN A 34 1.28 -15.63 5.76
N THR A 35 1.55 -15.36 4.49
CA THR A 35 0.61 -15.61 3.39
C THR A 35 1.31 -16.00 2.09
N ARG A 36 0.57 -16.67 1.21
CA ARG A 36 0.99 -16.96 -0.17
C ARG A 36 0.42 -15.96 -1.18
N ALA A 37 -0.55 -15.14 -0.79
CA ALA A 37 -1.16 -14.14 -1.66
C ALA A 37 -0.13 -13.07 -2.08
N GLY A 38 -0.07 -12.78 -3.38
CA GLY A 38 0.89 -11.83 -3.94
C GLY A 38 2.36 -12.28 -3.90
N ARG A 39 2.66 -13.55 -3.58
CA ARG A 39 4.04 -14.03 -3.43
C ARG A 39 4.91 -13.77 -4.68
N TRP A 40 4.31 -13.86 -5.86
CA TRP A 40 5.00 -13.59 -7.13
C TRP A 40 5.51 -12.14 -7.22
N ALA A 41 4.76 -11.16 -6.70
CA ALA A 41 5.13 -9.75 -6.74
C ALA A 41 6.33 -9.43 -5.85
N TYR A 42 6.58 -10.26 -4.82
CA TYR A 42 7.69 -10.12 -3.89
C TYR A 42 8.72 -11.25 -4.01
N ALA A 43 8.72 -12.04 -5.07
CA ALA A 43 9.59 -13.23 -5.18
C ALA A 43 11.09 -12.89 -5.04
N GLY A 44 11.53 -11.79 -5.65
CA GLY A 44 12.90 -11.29 -5.50
C GLY A 44 13.22 -10.88 -4.06
N TRP A 45 12.27 -10.21 -3.40
CA TRP A 45 12.37 -9.87 -1.98
C TRP A 45 12.48 -11.11 -1.09
N TYR A 46 11.55 -12.08 -1.21
CA TYR A 46 11.59 -13.31 -0.41
C TYR A 46 12.92 -14.04 -0.53
N ARG A 47 13.42 -14.23 -1.75
CA ARG A 47 14.67 -14.97 -2.00
C ARG A 47 15.85 -14.30 -1.30
N THR A 48 16.01 -12.99 -1.47
CA THR A 48 17.12 -12.24 -0.89
C THR A 48 16.99 -12.10 0.62
N THR A 49 15.81 -11.77 1.13
CA THR A 49 15.58 -11.58 2.56
C THR A 49 15.71 -12.89 3.34
N TYR A 50 15.19 -14.01 2.81
CA TYR A 50 15.31 -15.29 3.48
C TYR A 50 16.77 -15.77 3.59
N ALA A 51 17.58 -15.56 2.55
CA ALA A 51 19.02 -15.85 2.58
C ALA A 51 19.73 -15.01 3.66
N ARG A 52 19.51 -13.69 3.67
CA ARG A 52 20.16 -12.77 4.62
C ARG A 52 19.71 -12.98 6.07
N LEU A 53 18.45 -13.32 6.30
CA LEU A 53 17.96 -13.65 7.64
C LEU A 53 18.66 -14.90 8.20
N ARG A 54 18.94 -15.89 7.35
CA ARG A 54 19.72 -17.09 7.75
C ARG A 54 21.19 -16.77 7.99
N GLU A 55 21.81 -15.98 7.12
CA GLU A 55 23.20 -15.53 7.28
C GLU A 55 23.44 -14.74 8.56
N ARG A 56 22.41 -14.03 9.05
CA ARG A 56 22.43 -13.25 10.30
C ARG A 56 21.81 -13.99 11.49
N GLN A 57 21.43 -15.26 11.33
CA GLN A 57 20.79 -16.09 12.36
C GLN A 57 19.55 -15.44 13.00
N LEU A 58 18.81 -14.65 12.21
CA LEU A 58 17.59 -13.95 12.64
C LEU A 58 16.31 -14.77 12.37
N ASP A 59 16.40 -15.89 11.65
CA ASP A 59 15.25 -16.70 11.24
C ASP A 59 14.43 -17.21 12.44
N ARG A 60 15.12 -17.66 13.50
CA ARG A 60 14.47 -18.07 14.75
C ARG A 60 13.78 -16.90 15.44
N ILE A 61 14.46 -15.76 15.52
CA ILE A 61 13.94 -14.55 16.17
C ILE A 61 12.71 -14.02 15.43
N VAL A 62 12.75 -13.96 14.09
CA VAL A 62 11.58 -13.54 13.30
C VAL A 62 10.39 -14.45 13.61
N ARG A 63 10.59 -15.77 13.60
CA ARG A 63 9.52 -16.75 13.82
C ARG A 63 8.99 -16.79 15.26
N GLU A 64 9.86 -16.71 16.25
CA GLU A 64 9.50 -16.89 17.68
C GLU A 64 9.13 -15.57 18.38
N VAL A 65 9.64 -14.43 17.90
CA VAL A 65 9.47 -13.12 18.52
C VAL A 65 8.60 -12.18 17.66
N LEU A 66 8.98 -11.95 16.40
CA LEU A 66 8.31 -10.93 15.58
C LEU A 66 6.95 -11.41 15.02
N LEU A 67 6.87 -12.60 14.42
CA LEU A 67 5.61 -13.08 13.83
C LEU A 67 4.46 -13.18 14.86
N PRO A 68 4.68 -13.63 16.11
CA PRO A 68 3.62 -13.62 17.13
C PRO A 68 3.13 -12.22 17.54
N LEU A 69 3.97 -11.18 17.41
CA LEU A 69 3.61 -9.79 17.73
C LEU A 69 2.95 -9.05 16.56
N PHE A 70 3.28 -9.44 15.33
CA PHE A 70 2.71 -8.90 14.10
C PHE A 70 1.90 -9.98 13.37
N PRO A 71 0.84 -10.55 13.98
CA PRO A 71 0.07 -11.59 13.33
C PRO A 71 -0.74 -10.99 12.18
N ARG A 72 -0.79 -11.71 11.05
CA ARG A 72 -1.75 -11.41 9.99
C ARG A 72 -3.16 -11.88 10.42
N ALA A 73 -3.75 -11.16 11.37
CA ALA A 73 -4.99 -11.51 12.05
C ALA A 73 -5.96 -10.32 12.15
N ARG A 74 -7.06 -10.54 12.86
CA ARG A 74 -8.11 -9.55 13.14
C ARG A 74 -7.60 -8.35 13.96
N TYR A 75 -6.54 -8.56 14.74
CA TYR A 75 -5.96 -7.55 15.61
C TYR A 75 -4.45 -7.74 15.73
N PHE A 76 -3.71 -6.65 15.69
CA PHE A 76 -2.34 -6.56 16.17
C PHE A 76 -2.20 -5.26 17.00
N PRO A 77 -1.27 -5.18 17.98
CA PRO A 77 -1.19 -4.04 18.89
C PRO A 77 -0.80 -2.72 18.21
N ASP A 78 -1.57 -1.67 18.46
CA ASP A 78 -1.37 -0.33 17.88
C ASP A 78 -0.07 0.34 18.38
N PHE A 79 0.42 0.00 19.57
CA PHE A 79 1.68 0.54 20.09
C PHE A 79 2.90 0.17 19.25
N LEU A 80 2.82 -0.89 18.44
CA LEU A 80 3.88 -1.31 17.51
C LEU A 80 3.94 -0.46 16.23
N THR A 81 2.90 0.34 15.97
CA THR A 81 2.80 1.27 14.84
C THR A 81 2.30 2.63 15.34
N PRO A 82 3.08 3.34 16.17
CA PRO A 82 2.68 4.60 16.78
C PRO A 82 2.42 5.66 15.69
N SER A 83 1.26 6.32 15.76
CA SER A 83 0.79 7.30 14.78
C SER A 83 1.03 8.76 15.17
N GLN A 84 1.97 9.02 16.09
CA GLN A 84 2.19 10.37 16.63
C GLN A 84 2.67 11.36 15.53
N PRO A 85 2.19 12.61 15.53
CA PRO A 85 2.76 13.67 14.70
C PRO A 85 4.27 13.80 14.97
N GLY A 86 5.10 13.80 13.92
CA GLY A 86 6.58 13.72 14.01
C GLY A 86 7.13 12.33 13.65
N CYS A 87 6.57 11.25 14.20
CA CYS A 87 7.05 9.87 13.97
C CYS A 87 6.90 9.38 12.52
N GLY A 88 5.95 9.92 11.75
CA GLY A 88 5.65 9.46 10.41
C GLY A 88 6.47 10.11 9.28
N GLY A 89 7.57 10.79 9.62
CA GLY A 89 8.50 11.45 8.68
C GLY A 89 9.94 11.52 9.18
N GLU A 90 10.18 11.34 10.48
CA GLU A 90 11.51 11.44 11.12
C GLU A 90 12.32 10.13 11.13
N GLY A 91 11.85 9.10 10.41
CA GLY A 91 12.56 7.84 10.25
C GLY A 91 12.27 6.81 11.34
N LEU A 92 12.88 5.64 11.19
CA LEU A 92 12.66 4.46 12.03
C LEU A 92 12.90 4.75 13.53
N ASP A 93 13.86 5.62 13.86
CA ASP A 93 14.31 5.89 15.23
C ASP A 93 13.19 6.48 16.11
N ALA A 94 12.49 7.51 15.61
CA ALA A 94 11.39 8.13 16.34
C ALA A 94 10.26 7.13 16.65
N GLY A 95 9.95 6.25 15.71
CA GLY A 95 8.95 5.20 15.92
C GLY A 95 9.39 4.18 16.96
N LEU A 96 10.66 3.78 16.94
CA LEU A 96 11.23 2.86 17.92
C LEU A 96 11.25 3.48 19.33
N ASP A 97 11.60 4.76 19.45
CA ASP A 97 11.56 5.49 20.73
C ASP A 97 10.13 5.62 21.27
N ALA A 98 9.14 5.81 20.40
CA ALA A 98 7.74 5.82 20.77
C ALA A 98 7.25 4.46 21.28
N ILE A 99 7.73 3.34 20.72
CA ILE A 99 7.45 1.99 21.24
C ILE A 99 8.00 1.85 22.67
N VAL A 100 9.26 2.24 22.91
CA VAL A 100 9.88 2.16 24.25
C VAL A 100 9.12 3.05 25.25
N SER A 101 8.75 4.26 24.82
CA SER A 101 8.07 5.28 25.63
C SER A 101 6.59 5.01 25.87
N THR A 102 6.00 3.98 25.25
CA THR A 102 4.59 3.66 25.45
C THR A 102 4.33 3.29 26.92
N PRO A 103 3.33 3.90 27.59
CA PRO A 103 3.02 3.58 28.98
C PRO A 103 2.71 2.09 29.19
N ALA A 104 3.29 1.48 30.22
CA ALA A 104 3.15 0.05 30.51
C ALA A 104 1.69 -0.41 30.62
N GLY A 105 0.81 0.42 31.19
CA GLY A 105 -0.62 0.12 31.27
C GLY A 105 -1.31 0.04 29.89
N ARG A 106 -0.89 0.86 28.93
CA ARG A 106 -1.38 0.79 27.54
C ARG A 106 -0.87 -0.48 26.87
N VAL A 107 0.42 -0.79 27.01
CA VAL A 107 1.03 -2.01 26.47
C VAL A 107 0.32 -3.25 27.02
N GLY A 108 0.15 -3.35 28.35
CA GLY A 108 -0.52 -4.48 28.98
C GLY A 108 -1.95 -4.68 28.49
N ARG A 109 -2.73 -3.60 28.31
CA ARG A 109 -4.08 -3.66 27.76
C ARG A 109 -4.11 -4.16 26.33
N GLU A 110 -3.23 -3.64 25.47
CA GLU A 110 -3.17 -4.02 24.05
C GLU A 110 -2.68 -5.46 23.86
N LEU A 111 -1.76 -5.94 24.71
CA LEU A 111 -1.28 -7.32 24.70
C LEU A 111 -2.31 -8.31 25.27
N ALA A 112 -3.05 -7.93 26.31
CA ALA A 112 -4.19 -8.72 26.78
C ALA A 112 -5.28 -8.83 25.71
N LEU A 113 -5.48 -7.78 24.91
CA LEU A 113 -6.39 -7.82 23.77
C LEU A 113 -5.87 -8.74 22.65
N LEU A 114 -4.56 -8.71 22.37
CA LEU A 114 -3.91 -9.63 21.44
C LEU A 114 -4.14 -11.09 21.84
N ASP A 115 -3.87 -11.41 23.10
CA ASP A 115 -4.03 -12.74 23.67
C ASP A 115 -5.48 -13.23 23.55
N ARG A 116 -6.46 -12.39 23.93
CA ARG A 116 -7.89 -12.73 23.81
C ARG A 116 -8.39 -12.92 22.38
N ARG A 117 -7.85 -12.18 21.40
CA ARG A 117 -8.36 -12.16 20.01
C ARG A 117 -7.66 -13.15 19.08
N VAL A 118 -6.38 -13.43 19.32
CA VAL A 118 -5.51 -14.20 18.41
C VAL A 118 -4.79 -15.34 19.13
N GLY A 119 -4.60 -15.24 20.45
CA GLY A 119 -3.73 -16.11 21.23
C GLY A 119 -2.28 -15.62 21.15
N ALA A 120 -1.72 -15.20 22.27
CA ALA A 120 -0.35 -14.69 22.33
C ALA A 120 0.53 -15.58 23.23
N PRO A 121 1.79 -15.84 22.87
CA PRO A 121 2.71 -16.54 23.75
C PRO A 121 2.86 -15.82 25.11
N ALA A 122 2.98 -16.58 26.20
CA ALA A 122 3.05 -16.03 27.55
C ALA A 122 4.16 -14.97 27.74
N TRP A 123 5.28 -15.12 27.02
CA TRP A 123 6.40 -14.19 27.09
C TRP A 123 6.04 -12.77 26.66
N VAL A 124 5.04 -12.60 25.80
CA VAL A 124 4.63 -11.30 25.25
C VAL A 124 4.24 -10.35 26.38
N ARG A 125 3.65 -10.85 27.48
CA ARG A 125 3.28 -10.05 28.65
C ARG A 125 4.47 -9.32 29.29
N ARG A 126 5.70 -9.83 29.13
CA ARG A 126 6.92 -9.19 29.65
C ARG A 126 7.23 -7.84 28.99
N LEU A 127 6.66 -7.56 27.82
CA LEU A 127 6.81 -6.27 27.13
C LEU A 127 6.17 -5.09 27.90
N THR A 128 5.46 -5.33 29.01
CA THR A 128 5.11 -4.24 29.94
C THR A 128 6.35 -3.62 30.58
N GLY A 129 7.45 -4.37 30.70
CA GLY A 129 8.75 -3.86 31.12
C GLY A 129 9.45 -3.06 30.02
N THR A 130 10.10 -1.96 30.42
CA THR A 130 10.75 -1.05 29.47
C THR A 130 12.00 -1.66 28.85
N GLN A 131 12.73 -2.51 29.58
CA GLN A 131 13.94 -3.14 29.06
C GLN A 131 13.60 -4.15 27.95
N GLU A 132 12.56 -4.96 28.15
CA GLU A 132 12.08 -5.92 27.17
C GLU A 132 11.58 -5.21 25.90
N ARG A 133 11.01 -4.00 26.02
CA ARG A 133 10.67 -3.18 24.85
C ARG A 133 11.91 -2.66 24.11
N ARG A 134 13.00 -2.34 24.81
CA ARG A 134 14.27 -1.96 24.16
C ARG A 134 14.86 -3.13 23.37
N ASP A 135 14.84 -4.33 23.94
CA ASP A 135 15.33 -5.55 23.27
C ASP A 135 14.47 -5.89 22.03
N LEU A 136 13.15 -5.72 22.14
CA LEU A 136 12.24 -5.84 21.00
C LEU A 136 12.55 -4.82 19.90
N VAL A 137 12.75 -3.55 20.27
CA VAL A 137 13.07 -2.47 19.33
C VAL A 137 14.41 -2.72 18.62
N ALA A 138 15.43 -3.23 19.32
CA ALA A 138 16.68 -3.66 18.71
C ALA A 138 16.44 -4.78 17.68
N THR A 139 15.59 -5.75 18.01
CA THR A 139 15.20 -6.83 17.10
C THR A 139 14.47 -6.30 15.85
N ILE A 140 13.54 -5.35 16.03
CA ILE A 140 12.84 -4.68 14.92
C ILE A 140 13.82 -3.97 14.01
N ARG A 141 14.81 -3.24 14.56
CA ARG A 141 15.86 -2.56 13.80
C ARG A 141 16.70 -3.55 13.00
N SER A 142 17.18 -4.63 13.61
CA SER A 142 17.95 -5.68 12.92
C SER A 142 17.15 -6.32 11.78
N TYR A 143 15.85 -6.56 11.99
CA TYR A 143 14.97 -7.05 10.95
C TYR A 143 14.79 -6.04 9.81
N HIS A 144 14.48 -4.77 10.13
CA HIS A 144 14.33 -3.69 9.15
C HIS A 144 15.56 -3.57 8.25
N ASP A 145 16.75 -3.64 8.84
CA ASP A 145 18.01 -3.53 8.13
C ASP A 145 18.28 -4.66 7.13
N VAL A 146 17.72 -5.83 7.40
CA VAL A 146 17.86 -7.01 6.54
C VAL A 146 16.72 -7.11 5.52
N ALA A 147 15.49 -6.79 5.92
CA ALA A 147 14.29 -7.08 5.15
C ALA A 147 13.72 -5.87 4.40
N VAL A 148 13.88 -4.65 4.92
CA VAL A 148 13.24 -3.44 4.38
C VAL A 148 14.26 -2.50 3.75
N ARG A 149 15.30 -2.10 4.50
CA ARG A 149 16.34 -1.16 4.07
C ARG A 149 16.96 -1.49 2.69
N PRO A 150 17.27 -2.75 2.34
CA PRO A 150 17.85 -3.07 1.04
C PRO A 150 16.93 -2.82 -0.16
N PHE A 151 15.64 -2.63 0.08
CA PHE A 151 14.62 -2.38 -0.95
C PHE A 151 14.12 -0.93 -0.94
N ALA A 152 14.79 -0.03 -0.19
CA ALA A 152 14.38 1.37 -0.03
C ALA A 152 14.20 2.10 -1.36
N ASP A 153 15.12 1.94 -2.32
CA ASP A 153 15.00 2.57 -3.64
C ASP A 153 13.76 2.11 -4.40
N GLN A 154 13.44 0.81 -4.32
CA GLN A 154 12.25 0.25 -4.96
C GLN A 154 10.97 0.76 -4.28
N ILE A 155 10.97 0.84 -2.94
CA ILE A 155 9.87 1.38 -2.15
C ILE A 155 9.65 2.84 -2.52
N HIS A 156 10.68 3.68 -2.48
CA HIS A 156 10.61 5.09 -2.86
C HIS A 156 10.12 5.29 -4.29
N ALA A 157 10.66 4.55 -5.26
CA ALA A 157 10.21 4.65 -6.65
C ALA A 157 8.72 4.32 -6.83
N ARG A 158 8.16 3.42 -6.01
CA ARG A 158 6.74 3.06 -6.02
C ARG A 158 5.88 4.10 -5.33
N LEU A 159 6.33 4.62 -4.19
CA LEU A 159 5.65 5.71 -3.50
C LEU A 159 5.59 6.97 -4.36
N GLU A 160 6.68 7.33 -5.05
CA GLU A 160 6.75 8.48 -5.94
C GLU A 160 5.76 8.38 -7.12
N ALA A 161 5.60 7.18 -7.68
CA ALA A 161 4.59 6.94 -8.70
C ALA A 161 3.17 7.10 -8.14
N LYS A 162 2.89 6.57 -6.95
CA LYS A 162 1.57 6.73 -6.31
C LYS A 162 1.30 8.18 -5.93
N ARG A 163 2.31 8.91 -5.45
CA ARG A 163 2.25 10.33 -5.13
C ARG A 163 1.91 11.13 -6.38
N SER A 164 2.60 10.88 -7.48
CA SER A 164 2.34 11.52 -8.77
C SER A 164 0.90 11.28 -9.25
N SER A 165 0.40 10.04 -9.16
CA SER A 165 -1.01 9.73 -9.48
C SER A 165 -1.98 10.48 -8.57
N SER A 166 -1.74 10.44 -7.25
CA SER A 166 -2.64 11.04 -6.26
C SER A 166 -2.70 12.57 -6.39
N CYS A 167 -1.57 13.23 -6.73
CA CYS A 167 -1.54 14.65 -7.03
C CYS A 167 -2.36 14.99 -8.27
N ARG A 168 -2.30 14.15 -9.33
CA ARG A 168 -3.13 14.35 -10.52
C ARG A 168 -4.61 14.22 -10.20
N ASP A 169 -4.98 13.21 -9.43
CA ASP A 169 -6.38 12.98 -9.03
C ASP A 169 -6.89 14.12 -8.12
N LEU A 170 -6.02 14.65 -7.25
CA LEU A 170 -6.29 15.83 -6.42
C LEU A 170 -6.51 17.09 -7.25
N LEU A 171 -5.66 17.35 -8.26
CA LEU A 171 -5.81 18.51 -9.15
C LEU A 171 -7.06 18.42 -10.01
N ALA A 172 -7.44 17.21 -10.43
CA ALA A 172 -8.59 16.99 -11.31
C ALA A 172 -9.94 17.03 -10.57
N GLY A 173 -10.01 16.50 -9.34
CA GLY A 173 -11.27 16.30 -8.61
C GLY A 173 -11.24 16.67 -7.13
N GLY A 174 -10.22 17.42 -6.70
CA GLY A 174 -10.01 17.72 -5.28
C GLY A 174 -9.78 16.47 -4.44
N VAL A 175 -10.03 16.58 -3.14
CA VAL A 175 -9.86 15.46 -2.19
C VAL A 175 -10.73 14.27 -2.59
N GLN A 176 -11.94 14.50 -3.11
CA GLN A 176 -12.83 13.43 -3.56
C GLN A 176 -12.25 12.66 -4.76
N GLY A 177 -11.66 13.35 -5.73
CA GLY A 177 -10.94 12.73 -6.85
C GLY A 177 -9.79 11.85 -6.36
N MET A 178 -8.99 12.36 -5.42
CA MET A 178 -7.92 11.59 -4.78
C MET A 178 -8.44 10.35 -4.04
N LEU A 179 -9.54 10.47 -3.29
CA LEU A 179 -10.18 9.34 -2.58
C LEU A 179 -10.73 8.29 -3.55
N ALA A 180 -11.31 8.72 -4.67
CA ALA A 180 -11.76 7.83 -5.74
C ALA A 180 -10.59 7.10 -6.44
N GLY A 181 -9.41 7.73 -6.49
CA GLY A 181 -8.18 7.18 -7.09
C GLY A 181 -7.34 6.28 -6.16
N LEU A 182 -7.82 5.93 -4.97
CA LEU A 182 -7.00 5.19 -4.00
C LEU A 182 -6.63 3.78 -4.44
N GLY A 183 -7.47 3.11 -5.22
CA GLY A 183 -7.19 1.80 -5.80
C GLY A 183 -8.40 0.88 -5.77
N PRO A 184 -8.29 -0.33 -6.34
CA PRO A 184 -9.42 -1.24 -6.53
C PRO A 184 -10.03 -1.77 -5.22
N THR A 185 -9.30 -1.67 -4.10
CA THR A 185 -9.73 -2.22 -2.79
C THR A 185 -10.44 -1.17 -1.93
N MET A 186 -10.56 0.05 -2.45
CA MET A 186 -11.16 1.20 -1.79
C MET A 186 -12.13 1.87 -2.76
N ARG A 187 -13.40 1.95 -2.38
CA ARG A 187 -14.46 2.57 -3.18
C ARG A 187 -14.98 3.80 -2.47
N TRP A 188 -14.74 4.95 -3.05
CA TRP A 188 -15.32 6.21 -2.59
C TRP A 188 -16.77 6.32 -3.04
N GLN A 189 -17.69 6.39 -2.07
CA GLN A 189 -19.12 6.68 -2.26
C GLN A 189 -19.48 7.78 -1.28
N PRO A 190 -19.30 9.07 -1.65
CA PRO A 190 -19.44 10.17 -0.72
C PRO A 190 -20.71 10.06 0.14
N PRO A 191 -20.63 10.26 1.47
CA PRO A 191 -19.45 10.67 2.26
C PRO A 191 -18.63 9.49 2.83
N VAL A 192 -18.80 8.27 2.32
CA VAL A 192 -18.24 7.04 2.88
C VAL A 192 -17.16 6.44 1.98
N LEU A 193 -16.00 6.12 2.57
CA LEU A 193 -14.99 5.30 1.92
C LEU A 193 -15.18 3.83 2.33
N HIS A 194 -15.55 2.99 1.37
CA HIS A 194 -15.69 1.56 1.55
C HIS A 194 -14.36 0.86 1.30
N VAL A 195 -13.86 0.14 2.30
CA VAL A 195 -12.54 -0.47 2.28
C VAL A 195 -12.66 -1.98 2.49
N ARG A 196 -12.05 -2.76 1.60
CA ARG A 196 -12.02 -4.22 1.78
C ARG A 196 -11.19 -4.55 3.03
N TYR A 197 -11.86 -5.09 4.04
CA TYR A 197 -11.30 -5.26 5.39
C TYR A 197 -11.69 -6.61 5.98
N ALA A 198 -10.83 -7.13 6.88
CA ALA A 198 -10.99 -8.46 7.48
C ALA A 198 -12.28 -8.61 8.31
N GLU A 199 -12.80 -7.51 8.83
CA GLU A 199 -14.02 -7.46 9.65
C GLU A 199 -14.99 -6.42 9.11
N ASP A 200 -16.27 -6.55 9.47
CA ASP A 200 -17.26 -5.48 9.26
C ASP A 200 -17.14 -4.45 10.39
N ARG A 201 -16.87 -3.18 10.04
CA ARG A 201 -16.59 -2.10 10.99
C ARG A 201 -16.93 -0.74 10.42
N ASP A 202 -17.45 0.15 11.27
CA ASP A 202 -17.63 1.56 10.96
C ASP A 202 -16.62 2.42 11.73
N LEU A 203 -15.97 3.34 11.03
CA LEU A 203 -15.04 4.32 11.57
C LEU A 203 -15.55 5.72 11.27
N HIS A 204 -15.96 6.45 12.30
CA HIS A 204 -16.38 7.84 12.19
C HIS A 204 -15.19 8.75 12.51
N LEU A 205 -14.79 9.57 11.54
CA LEU A 205 -13.61 10.44 11.69
C LEU A 205 -13.90 11.64 12.61
N GLY A 206 -15.11 12.20 12.55
CA GLY A 206 -15.58 13.19 13.53
C GLY A 206 -14.77 14.49 13.55
N GLY A 207 -14.36 14.97 12.37
CA GLY A 207 -13.57 16.20 12.20
C GLY A 207 -12.08 16.04 12.49
N ARG A 208 -11.57 14.83 12.76
CA ARG A 208 -10.14 14.54 12.98
C ARG A 208 -9.35 14.44 11.68
N GLY A 209 -10.01 14.15 10.56
CA GLY A 209 -9.37 13.76 9.31
C GLY A 209 -8.79 12.35 9.36
N ILE A 210 -8.11 11.96 8.28
CA ILE A 210 -7.43 10.67 8.16
C ILE A 210 -6.07 10.84 7.49
N ARG A 211 -5.08 10.07 7.97
CA ARG A 211 -3.77 9.93 7.34
C ARG A 211 -3.74 8.65 6.50
N LEU A 212 -3.61 8.79 5.19
CA LEU A 212 -3.40 7.69 4.26
C LEU A 212 -1.90 7.40 4.15
N VAL A 213 -1.50 6.16 4.44
CA VAL A 213 -0.09 5.73 4.42
C VAL A 213 0.08 4.71 3.30
N PRO A 214 0.59 5.09 2.12
CA PRO A 214 0.91 4.12 1.08
C PRO A 214 2.03 3.20 1.55
N SER A 215 1.86 1.88 1.39
CA SER A 215 2.87 0.89 1.75
C SER A 215 3.14 -0.10 0.62
N TYR A 216 4.43 -0.38 0.43
CA TYR A 216 4.94 -1.32 -0.55
C TYR A 216 4.64 -2.77 -0.17
N PHE A 217 4.85 -3.16 1.10
CA PHE A 217 4.60 -4.53 1.54
C PHE A 217 3.14 -4.81 1.90
N CYS A 218 2.33 -3.77 2.04
CA CYS A 218 0.88 -3.90 2.16
C CYS A 218 0.31 -4.44 0.83
N TRP A 219 -0.27 -5.63 0.90
CA TRP A 219 -0.84 -6.31 -0.26
C TRP A 219 -2.35 -6.40 -0.12
N ASP A 220 -3.05 -5.77 -1.07
CA ASP A 220 -4.47 -5.96 -1.38
C ASP A 220 -5.46 -5.49 -0.30
N ASN A 221 -5.30 -5.83 0.98
CA ASN A 221 -6.17 -5.34 2.05
C ASN A 221 -5.53 -4.19 2.82
N PRO A 222 -6.14 -2.98 2.81
CA PRO A 222 -5.75 -1.90 3.69
C PRO A 222 -5.86 -2.28 5.17
N VAL A 223 -5.04 -1.63 6.01
CA VAL A 223 -4.99 -1.87 7.46
C VAL A 223 -5.20 -0.55 8.19
N SER A 224 -5.97 -0.56 9.28
CA SER A 224 -6.18 0.62 10.12
C SER A 224 -5.88 0.27 11.59
N LEU A 225 -5.70 1.31 12.42
CA LEU A 225 -5.51 1.14 13.85
C LEU A 225 -6.74 0.46 14.49
N ALA A 226 -6.50 -0.38 15.48
CA ALA A 226 -7.54 -1.07 16.20
C ALA A 226 -8.33 -0.11 17.10
N ASP A 227 -7.67 0.79 17.83
CA ASP A 227 -8.33 1.78 18.67
C ASP A 227 -8.88 2.95 17.83
N PRO A 228 -10.23 3.11 17.70
CA PRO A 228 -10.83 4.16 16.88
C PRO A 228 -10.61 5.57 17.44
N ARG A 229 -10.13 5.71 18.68
CA ARG A 229 -9.87 7.00 19.34
C ARG A 229 -8.52 7.59 18.98
N LEU A 230 -7.58 6.77 18.53
CA LEU A 230 -6.28 7.23 18.03
C LEU A 230 -6.48 8.08 16.75
N PRO A 231 -5.53 8.97 16.41
CA PRO A 231 -5.54 9.67 15.13
C PRO A 231 -5.74 8.68 13.97
N PRO A 232 -6.80 8.84 13.15
CA PRO A 232 -7.14 7.83 12.14
C PRO A 232 -6.03 7.67 11.09
N VAL A 233 -5.56 6.42 10.91
CA VAL A 233 -4.57 6.03 9.90
C VAL A 233 -5.14 4.91 9.04
N LEU A 234 -4.91 4.98 7.73
CA LEU A 234 -5.20 3.89 6.81
C LEU A 234 -3.95 3.56 6.00
N LEU A 235 -3.36 2.40 6.29
CA LEU A 235 -2.32 1.79 5.48
C LEU A 235 -2.94 1.33 4.16
N CYS A 236 -2.45 1.86 3.05
CA CYS A 236 -2.97 1.63 1.71
C CYS A 236 -1.98 0.79 0.89
N PRO A 237 -2.40 -0.32 0.27
CA PRO A 237 -1.55 -1.11 -0.60
C PRO A 237 -1.10 -0.31 -1.83
N LEU A 238 0.20 -0.36 -2.15
CA LEU A 238 0.72 0.13 -3.43
C LEU A 238 0.63 -0.92 -4.53
N LEU A 239 0.78 -2.19 -4.13
CA LEU A 239 0.71 -3.33 -5.02
C LEU A 239 -0.59 -4.08 -4.76
N HIS A 240 -1.23 -4.46 -5.86
CA HIS A 240 -2.50 -5.14 -5.87
C HIS A 240 -2.35 -6.39 -6.73
N GLU A 241 -3.20 -7.39 -6.47
CA GLU A 241 -3.37 -8.45 -7.46
C GLU A 241 -3.79 -7.75 -8.77
N PRO A 242 -3.08 -7.99 -9.89
CA PRO A 242 -3.56 -7.55 -11.18
C PRO A 242 -4.99 -8.08 -11.27
N ALA A 243 -5.95 -7.17 -11.46
CA ALA A 243 -7.34 -7.54 -11.70
C ALA A 243 -7.27 -8.69 -12.69
N ALA A 244 -7.76 -9.87 -12.28
CA ALA A 244 -7.47 -11.11 -12.95
C ALA A 244 -7.62 -10.85 -14.44
N ALA A 245 -6.51 -10.88 -15.17
CA ALA A 245 -6.51 -10.92 -16.62
C ALA A 245 -7.05 -12.30 -16.97
N THR A 246 -8.30 -12.52 -16.60
CA THR A 246 -9.08 -13.69 -16.88
C THR A 246 -9.41 -13.51 -18.34
N LEU A 247 -8.75 -14.35 -19.13
CA LEU A 247 -8.83 -14.42 -20.57
C LEU A 247 -8.04 -13.31 -21.27
N THR A 248 -7.38 -13.68 -22.37
CA THR A 248 -6.98 -12.74 -23.42
C THR A 248 -8.17 -11.85 -23.73
N THR A 249 -8.19 -10.64 -23.17
CA THR A 249 -9.24 -9.67 -23.51
C THR A 249 -9.19 -9.43 -25.02
N PRO A 250 -10.32 -9.17 -25.69
CA PRO A 250 -10.33 -8.88 -27.12
C PRO A 250 -9.29 -7.83 -27.53
N LEU A 251 -9.04 -6.84 -26.66
CA LEU A 251 -7.99 -5.85 -26.85
C LEU A 251 -6.57 -6.43 -26.79
N THR A 252 -6.33 -7.40 -25.91
CA THR A 252 -5.05 -8.12 -25.82
C THR A 252 -4.81 -8.97 -27.07
N ALA A 253 -5.85 -9.59 -27.63
CA ALA A 253 -5.76 -10.32 -28.89
C ALA A 253 -5.50 -9.36 -30.08
N LEU A 254 -6.18 -8.21 -30.11
CA LEU A 254 -6.07 -7.24 -31.20
C LEU A 254 -4.73 -6.49 -31.22
N LEU A 255 -4.29 -6.00 -30.05
CA LEU A 255 -3.13 -5.11 -29.95
C LEU A 255 -1.88 -5.84 -29.44
N GLY A 256 -2.03 -7.04 -28.92
CA GLY A 256 -0.99 -7.71 -28.15
C GLY A 256 -0.91 -7.16 -26.71
N ARG A 257 -0.42 -8.01 -25.81
CA ARG A 257 -0.37 -7.77 -24.35
C ARG A 257 0.22 -6.41 -23.99
N THR A 258 1.35 -6.03 -24.59
CA THR A 258 2.06 -4.80 -24.23
C THR A 258 1.29 -3.54 -24.58
N ARG A 259 0.72 -3.45 -25.80
CA ARG A 259 -0.05 -2.27 -26.22
C ARG A 259 -1.39 -2.16 -25.47
N ALA A 260 -2.04 -3.28 -25.19
CA ALA A 260 -3.24 -3.31 -24.36
C ALA A 260 -2.94 -2.85 -22.92
N THR A 261 -1.79 -3.23 -22.35
CA THR A 261 -1.34 -2.71 -21.05
C THR A 261 -1.04 -1.21 -21.09
N VAL A 262 -0.37 -0.72 -22.14
CA VAL A 262 -0.10 0.72 -22.31
C VAL A 262 -1.41 1.53 -22.32
N LEU A 263 -2.43 1.10 -23.07
CA LEU A 263 -3.74 1.79 -23.10
C LEU A 263 -4.42 1.79 -21.73
N ARG A 264 -4.48 0.65 -21.04
CA ARG A 264 -5.10 0.55 -19.70
C ARG A 264 -4.42 1.44 -18.68
N VAL A 265 -3.10 1.49 -18.71
CA VAL A 265 -2.31 2.33 -17.79
C VAL A 265 -2.52 3.81 -18.11
N ALA A 266 -2.56 4.19 -19.39
CA ALA A 266 -2.87 5.56 -19.82
C ALA A 266 -4.31 5.99 -19.51
N ALA A 267 -5.21 5.05 -19.25
CA ALA A 267 -6.59 5.31 -18.82
C ALA A 267 -6.73 5.73 -17.36
N SER A 268 -5.68 5.56 -16.56
CA SER A 268 -5.74 5.78 -15.11
C SER A 268 -5.62 7.27 -14.77
N GLY A 269 -6.63 7.82 -14.08
CA GLY A 269 -6.64 9.22 -13.62
C GLY A 269 -6.48 10.21 -14.77
N ALA A 270 -5.54 11.15 -14.64
CA ALA A 270 -5.23 12.14 -15.67
C ALA A 270 -4.18 11.66 -16.71
N GLY A 271 -3.84 10.37 -16.77
CA GLY A 271 -2.85 9.81 -17.69
C GLY A 271 -1.64 9.17 -17.01
N ALA A 272 -0.74 8.63 -17.83
CA ALA A 272 0.46 7.92 -17.35
C ALA A 272 1.74 8.32 -18.10
N THR A 273 2.82 8.44 -17.35
CA THR A 273 4.16 8.71 -17.87
C THR A 273 4.79 7.46 -18.49
N THR A 274 5.79 7.66 -19.36
CA THR A 274 6.56 6.55 -19.96
C THR A 274 7.14 5.61 -18.90
N GLY A 275 7.59 6.14 -17.76
CA GLY A 275 8.12 5.33 -16.64
C GLY A 275 7.05 4.55 -15.89
N GLU A 276 5.86 5.13 -15.69
CA GLU A 276 4.71 4.40 -15.10
C GLU A 276 4.27 3.25 -15.99
N ILE A 277 4.22 3.47 -17.31
CA ILE A 277 3.86 2.45 -18.30
C ILE A 277 4.94 1.34 -18.35
N ALA A 278 6.22 1.70 -18.35
CA ALA A 278 7.34 0.74 -18.37
C ALA A 278 7.26 -0.23 -17.20
N ARG A 279 6.98 0.31 -16.01
CA ARG A 279 6.86 -0.46 -14.79
C ARG A 279 5.64 -1.37 -14.78
N ALA A 280 4.50 -0.90 -15.30
CA ALA A 280 3.28 -1.70 -15.37
C ALA A 280 3.35 -2.81 -16.42
N ALA A 281 4.03 -2.55 -17.55
CA ALA A 281 4.19 -3.51 -18.64
C ALA A 281 5.40 -4.45 -18.49
N GLY A 282 6.32 -4.18 -17.55
CA GLY A 282 7.52 -4.99 -17.33
C GLY A 282 8.56 -4.88 -18.46
N ILE A 283 8.64 -3.73 -19.14
CA ILE A 283 9.52 -3.50 -20.30
C ILE A 283 10.36 -2.22 -20.14
N SER A 284 11.39 -2.04 -20.96
CA SER A 284 12.25 -0.85 -20.91
C SER A 284 11.50 0.44 -21.31
N PRO A 285 11.89 1.63 -20.80
CA PRO A 285 11.33 2.90 -21.24
C PRO A 285 11.45 3.14 -22.75
N SER A 286 12.56 2.69 -23.36
CA SER A 286 12.75 2.77 -24.81
C SER A 286 11.73 1.93 -25.59
N SER A 287 11.38 0.74 -25.07
CA SER A 287 10.34 -0.11 -25.66
C SER A 287 8.96 0.50 -25.47
N VAL A 288 8.70 1.14 -24.33
CA VAL A 288 7.46 1.88 -24.11
C VAL A 288 7.32 3.00 -25.12
N SER A 289 8.36 3.82 -25.33
CA SER A 289 8.31 4.92 -26.29
C SER A 289 7.95 4.43 -27.70
N LYS A 290 8.43 3.24 -28.11
CA LYS A 290 8.02 2.60 -29.38
C LYS A 290 6.53 2.26 -29.38
N HIS A 291 6.02 1.59 -28.35
CA HIS A 291 4.60 1.21 -28.27
C HIS A 291 3.66 2.41 -28.17
N VAL A 292 4.04 3.42 -27.39
CA VAL A 292 3.33 4.70 -27.31
C VAL A 292 3.33 5.41 -28.66
N GLY A 293 4.47 5.40 -29.37
CA GLY A 293 4.58 5.96 -30.72
C GLY A 293 3.57 5.35 -31.69
N VAL A 294 3.45 4.01 -31.69
CA VAL A 294 2.47 3.28 -32.52
C VAL A 294 1.03 3.63 -32.12
N LEU A 295 0.71 3.61 -30.83
CA LEU A 295 -0.65 3.91 -30.35
C LEU A 295 -1.05 5.37 -30.58
N ARG A 296 -0.10 6.31 -30.51
CA ARG A 296 -0.29 7.71 -30.87
C ARG A 296 -0.48 7.86 -32.38
N GLY A 297 0.32 7.18 -33.20
CA GLY A 297 0.16 7.16 -34.65
C GLY A 297 -1.19 6.60 -35.10
N ALA A 298 -1.75 5.67 -34.32
CA ALA A 298 -3.11 5.14 -34.51
C ALA A 298 -4.22 6.03 -33.91
N GLY A 299 -3.88 7.21 -33.37
CA GLY A 299 -4.86 8.14 -32.79
C GLY A 299 -5.50 7.67 -31.47
N LEU A 300 -4.93 6.68 -30.78
CA LEU A 300 -5.47 6.13 -29.53
C LEU A 300 -4.91 6.82 -28.29
N LEU A 301 -3.75 7.46 -28.42
CA LEU A 301 -3.10 8.22 -27.37
C LEU A 301 -2.72 9.62 -27.88
N ILE A 302 -2.71 10.57 -26.96
CA ILE A 302 -2.00 11.83 -27.09
C ILE A 302 -0.92 11.92 -26.03
N SER A 303 0.16 12.62 -26.36
CA SER A 303 1.26 12.87 -25.44
C SER A 303 1.33 14.37 -25.18
N SER A 304 1.31 14.75 -23.91
CA SER A 304 1.51 16.15 -23.49
C SER A 304 2.70 16.23 -22.55
N ARG A 305 3.46 17.33 -22.63
CA ARG A 305 4.57 17.57 -21.72
C ARG A 305 4.02 18.26 -20.48
N HIS A 306 4.25 17.66 -19.31
CA HIS A 306 3.79 18.19 -18.03
C HIS A 306 5.00 18.29 -17.10
N GLY A 307 5.58 19.50 -17.00
CA GLY A 307 6.86 19.73 -16.34
C GLY A 307 8.01 18.98 -17.04
N GLY A 308 8.81 18.24 -16.27
CA GLY A 308 9.93 17.43 -16.77
C GLY A 308 9.53 16.09 -17.41
N ASN A 309 8.26 15.69 -17.32
CA ASN A 309 7.80 14.38 -17.76
C ASN A 309 6.83 14.48 -18.96
N VAL A 310 6.80 13.43 -19.79
CA VAL A 310 5.78 13.27 -20.84
C VAL A 310 4.66 12.41 -20.29
N LEU A 311 3.43 12.91 -20.37
CA LEU A 311 2.21 12.24 -19.95
C LEU A 311 1.46 11.74 -21.19
N HIS A 312 1.07 10.46 -21.16
CA HIS A 312 0.28 9.83 -22.20
C HIS A 312 -1.15 9.66 -21.70
N THR A 313 -2.10 10.24 -22.43
CA THR A 313 -3.52 10.18 -22.14
C THR A 313 -4.27 9.59 -23.32
N LEU A 314 -5.41 8.97 -23.04
CA LEU A 314 -6.28 8.43 -24.08
C LEU A 314 -6.96 9.55 -24.86
N THR A 315 -7.10 9.32 -26.16
CA THR A 315 -8.09 10.04 -26.96
C THR A 315 -9.49 9.47 -26.72
N PRO A 316 -10.55 10.15 -27.18
CA PRO A 316 -11.90 9.56 -27.19
C PRO A 316 -11.98 8.20 -27.91
N ALA A 317 -11.19 8.00 -28.96
CA ALA A 317 -11.08 6.72 -29.67
C ALA A 317 -10.43 5.64 -28.80
N GLY A 318 -9.30 5.95 -28.15
CA GLY A 318 -8.64 5.02 -27.21
C GLY A 318 -9.52 4.66 -26.01
N LEU A 319 -10.27 5.61 -25.48
CA LEU A 319 -11.23 5.38 -24.39
C LEU A 319 -12.42 4.51 -24.82
N SER A 320 -12.97 4.76 -26.02
CA SER A 320 -14.06 3.95 -26.58
C SER A 320 -13.63 2.50 -26.76
N MET A 321 -12.38 2.27 -27.17
CA MET A 321 -11.81 0.94 -27.34
C MET A 321 -11.67 0.19 -26.01
N LEU A 322 -11.22 0.86 -24.94
CA LEU A 322 -11.17 0.26 -23.60
C LEU A 322 -12.56 -0.04 -23.03
N ARG A 323 -13.53 0.85 -23.28
CA ARG A 323 -14.93 0.62 -22.88
C ARG A 323 -15.53 -0.58 -23.63
N ALA A 324 -15.20 -0.75 -24.91
CA ALA A 324 -15.62 -1.91 -25.69
C ALA A 324 -15.00 -3.20 -25.16
N ASP A 325 -13.71 -3.19 -24.77
CA ASP A 325 -13.03 -4.33 -24.13
C ASP A 325 -13.73 -4.73 -22.82
N ALA A 326 -14.06 -3.75 -21.97
CA ALA A 326 -14.76 -3.99 -20.71
C ALA A 326 -16.15 -4.62 -20.92
N ARG A 327 -16.92 -4.16 -21.93
CA ARG A 327 -18.24 -4.73 -22.26
C ARG A 327 -18.14 -6.16 -22.83
N ALA A 328 -17.14 -6.40 -23.68
CA ALA A 328 -16.91 -7.71 -24.27
C ALA A 328 -16.45 -8.74 -23.23
N SER A 329 -15.64 -8.33 -22.25
CA SER A 329 -15.24 -9.18 -21.13
C SER A 329 -16.39 -9.50 -20.16
N THR A 330 -17.43 -8.66 -20.07
CA THR A 330 -18.64 -8.95 -19.27
C THR A 330 -19.69 -9.78 -20.01
N ALA A 331 -19.56 -9.95 -21.32
CA ALA A 331 -20.51 -10.69 -22.18
C ALA A 331 -20.02 -12.09 -22.57
N ALA A 332 -18.85 -12.51 -22.09
CA ALA A 332 -18.36 -13.88 -22.25
C ALA A 332 -19.06 -14.81 -21.24
N PRO A 333 -19.62 -15.96 -21.68
CA PRO A 333 -20.37 -16.88 -20.83
C PRO A 333 -19.54 -17.56 -19.75
#